data_AF-A0AAX1US00-F1
#
_entry.id   AF-A0AAX1US00-F1
#
_cell.length_a   1.000
_cell.length_b   1.000
_cell.length_c   1.000
_cell.angle_alpha   90.00
_cell.angle_beta   90.00
_cell.angle_gamma   90.00
#
_symmetry.space_group_name_H-M   'P 1'
#
loop_
_entity.id
_entity.type
_entity.pdbx_description
1 polymer ?
#
loop_
_entity_poly.entity_id
_entity_poly.type
_entity_poly.pdbx_seq_one_letter_code
_entity_poly.pdbx_strand_id
1 'polypeptide(L)'
;MGRLCDRRSRRRSNLAGRLPRRKNTGRRRARTGQDVGDRDLTEMFTKLSPDELAKAGAAPKPDEKRPIVPVPADAPPMNFRHPTFGKPSKVWRYTMADGSLVGYVGRFDYRLEDGSPAKEVLPITFCEVTGKRPAWRSKGFPEPRPLYRLHEFAERPEAAVLICEGEKCADAAAELLPEMICTTPPGGAKAPSKADWVCMKGRRVIIATDADQPGREFGDEVARLVRDAGAAEVLHLPGEALRQDAAEGYDIADAVEDGITADQVRRAIRAYDDPGEEDWPFRVNRRGVWKRTDRQDKETGEIKSDWRPICTELHVLADTRNVEGEDWGRLLKLTDRDGKSKTWAMPMSLLAGDGTAIRDRLYSMGLVGQPTKFAREGLLEYIATARPKEKARCVARIGWGGDAFVLPSRTMGDF
;
A
#
# COMPACT_ATOMS: atom_id res chain seq x y z
N MET A 1 -44.98 -12.93 43.35
CA MET A 1 -44.86 -11.60 43.99
C MET A 1 -43.66 -10.89 43.36
N GLY A 2 -43.73 -9.81 42.60
CA GLY A 2 -44.80 -8.95 42.08
C GLY A 2 -44.17 -7.76 41.33
N ARG A 3 -44.78 -7.41 40.18
CA ARG A 3 -44.93 -6.07 39.52
C ARG A 3 -43.63 -5.34 39.11
N LEU A 4 -43.29 -5.03 37.85
CA LEU A 4 -44.01 -4.60 36.63
C LEU A 4 -44.69 -3.23 36.73
N CYS A 5 -44.56 -2.43 35.64
CA CYS A 5 -45.22 -1.16 35.28
C CYS A 5 -44.52 0.17 35.69
N ASP A 6 -44.49 1.25 34.90
CA ASP A 6 -44.90 1.52 33.52
C ASP A 6 -44.45 2.95 33.09
N ARG A 7 -44.15 3.09 31.79
CA ARG A 7 -44.53 4.17 30.83
C ARG A 7 -44.37 5.70 31.06
N ARG A 8 -43.94 6.28 29.92
CA ARG A 8 -44.41 7.51 29.19
C ARG A 8 -43.96 8.86 29.79
N SER A 9 -43.66 9.93 29.02
CA SER A 9 -44.04 10.31 27.66
C SER A 9 -43.18 11.47 27.13
N ARG A 10 -42.98 11.51 25.81
CA ARG A 10 -43.03 12.67 24.86
C ARG A 10 -42.66 14.08 25.38
N ARG A 11 -41.75 14.79 24.68
CA ARG A 11 -42.05 15.86 23.68
C ARG A 11 -40.80 16.66 23.32
N ARG A 12 -40.66 16.92 22.01
CA ARG A 12 -39.82 17.97 21.40
C ARG A 12 -40.33 19.36 21.81
N SER A 13 -39.43 20.32 21.99
CA SER A 13 -39.61 21.71 21.53
C SER A 13 -38.34 22.54 21.70
N ASN A 14 -37.86 23.08 20.58
CA ASN A 14 -36.96 24.24 20.50
C ASN A 14 -37.51 25.42 21.31
N LEU A 15 -36.65 26.26 21.88
CA LEU A 15 -36.66 27.71 21.62
C LEU A 15 -35.44 28.41 22.24
N ALA A 16 -34.93 29.39 21.50
CA ALA A 16 -33.83 30.27 21.82
C ALA A 16 -34.11 31.20 23.02
N GLY A 17 -33.06 31.63 23.74
CA GLY A 17 -33.18 32.55 24.87
C GLY A 17 -31.87 33.23 25.27
N ARG A 18 -31.55 34.31 24.54
CA ARG A 18 -30.80 35.53 24.90
C ARG A 18 -29.96 35.59 26.21
N LEU A 19 -28.71 36.05 26.02
CA LEU A 19 -27.85 36.79 26.96
C LEU A 19 -28.56 37.97 27.67
N PRO A 20 -28.02 38.42 28.83
CA PRO A 20 -28.06 39.83 29.19
C PRO A 20 -26.65 40.45 29.22
N ARG A 21 -26.45 41.44 28.34
CA ARG A 21 -25.40 42.46 28.46
C ARG A 21 -25.76 43.43 29.58
N ARG A 22 -24.81 43.76 30.45
CA ARG A 22 -24.89 44.93 31.34
C ARG A 22 -24.73 46.22 30.53
N LYS A 23 -25.61 47.17 30.85
CA LYS A 23 -25.72 48.52 30.31
C LYS A 23 -24.55 49.38 30.78
N ASN A 24 -24.07 50.29 29.92
CA ASN A 24 -23.64 51.58 30.42
C ASN A 24 -24.22 52.71 29.56
N THR A 25 -24.69 53.72 30.28
CA THR A 25 -25.58 54.79 29.85
C THR A 25 -24.77 56.06 29.58
N GLY A 26 -25.06 56.74 28.46
CA GLY A 26 -24.58 58.09 28.19
C GLY A 26 -25.29 58.68 26.97
N ARG A 27 -26.33 59.50 27.21
CA ARG A 27 -27.13 60.23 26.22
C ARG A 27 -26.56 61.64 26.02
N ARG A 28 -26.49 62.11 24.76
CA ARG A 28 -26.99 63.41 24.20
C ARG A 28 -26.47 63.55 22.75
N ARG A 29 -27.31 63.31 21.71
CA ARG A 29 -28.05 64.27 20.83
C ARG A 29 -27.16 65.38 20.23
N ALA A 30 -27.20 65.77 18.95
CA ALA A 30 -27.83 65.31 17.69
C ALA A 30 -27.31 66.24 16.56
N ARG A 31 -27.13 65.76 15.32
CA ARG A 31 -27.22 66.46 13.99
C ARG A 31 -26.52 65.60 12.92
N THR A 32 -27.28 64.80 12.15
CA THR A 32 -27.68 65.04 10.74
C THR A 32 -26.54 65.11 9.72
N GLY A 33 -26.40 64.02 8.95
CA GLY A 33 -26.04 64.02 7.53
C GLY A 33 -24.55 63.99 7.16
N GLN A 34 -24.05 62.80 6.77
CA GLN A 34 -23.39 62.50 5.49
C GLN A 34 -22.55 61.20 5.59
N ASP A 35 -22.40 60.55 4.45
CA ASP A 35 -21.94 59.18 4.17
C ASP A 35 -20.87 58.55 5.07
N VAL A 36 -21.09 57.26 5.34
CA VAL A 36 -20.11 56.34 5.92
C VAL A 36 -19.18 55.89 4.80
N GLY A 37 -18.04 56.58 4.66
CA GLY A 37 -16.88 56.09 3.92
C GLY A 37 -16.12 55.07 4.76
N ASP A 38 -15.90 53.91 4.17
CA ASP A 38 -15.09 52.78 4.64
C ASP A 38 -13.72 53.26 5.17
N ARG A 39 -13.43 53.04 6.46
CA ARG A 39 -12.10 53.29 7.03
C ARG A 39 -11.35 51.97 7.06
N ASP A 40 -10.49 51.82 6.06
CA ASP A 40 -9.53 50.75 5.91
C ASP A 40 -8.57 50.71 7.12
N LEU A 41 -8.50 49.56 7.82
CA LEU A 41 -7.64 49.33 8.99
C LEU A 41 -6.19 48.99 8.61
N THR A 42 -5.83 49.06 7.31
CA THR A 42 -4.48 48.71 6.83
C THR A 42 -3.43 49.82 6.98
N GLU A 43 -3.79 51.04 7.40
CA GLU A 43 -2.85 52.18 7.46
C GLU A 43 -2.02 52.31 8.76
N MET A 44 -2.10 51.39 9.73
CA MET A 44 -1.29 51.47 10.97
C MET A 44 -0.01 50.63 10.96
N PHE A 45 0.27 49.87 9.90
CA PHE A 45 1.47 49.04 9.80
C PHE A 45 2.10 49.13 8.40
N THR A 46 3.12 49.98 8.27
CA THR A 46 3.97 50.02 7.07
C THR A 46 4.87 48.78 7.06
N LYS A 47 4.86 48.01 5.97
CA LYS A 47 5.79 46.88 5.79
C LYS A 47 7.22 47.42 5.70
N LEU A 48 8.17 46.75 6.39
CA LEU A 48 9.59 47.07 6.31
C LEU A 48 10.06 47.07 4.86
N SER A 49 10.89 48.06 4.53
CA SER A 49 11.49 48.16 3.20
C SER A 49 12.46 46.99 2.94
N PRO A 50 12.75 46.66 1.66
CA PRO A 50 13.72 45.62 1.31
C PRO A 50 15.10 45.83 1.96
N ASP A 51 15.52 47.08 2.14
CA ASP A 51 16.79 47.45 2.77
C ASP A 51 16.77 47.27 4.30
N GLU A 52 15.62 47.44 4.95
CA GLU A 52 15.44 47.15 6.38
C GLU A 52 15.35 45.65 6.63
N LEU A 53 14.73 44.90 5.72
CA LEU A 53 14.77 43.43 5.69
C LEU A 53 16.20 42.90 5.50
N ALA A 54 17.03 43.59 4.72
CA ALA A 54 18.44 43.24 4.52
C ALA A 54 19.33 43.61 5.72
N LYS A 55 19.01 44.69 6.46
CA LYS A 55 19.71 45.12 7.69
C LYS A 55 19.26 44.41 8.95
N ALA A 56 18.07 43.83 8.97
CA ALA A 56 17.64 42.87 9.98
C ALA A 56 18.50 41.61 9.83
N GLY A 57 19.69 41.62 10.45
CA GLY A 57 20.66 40.54 10.36
C GLY A 57 19.97 39.19 10.52
N ALA A 58 20.17 38.32 9.53
CA ALA A 58 19.61 36.98 9.55
C ALA A 58 19.87 36.36 10.92
N ALA A 59 18.79 35.92 11.60
CA ALA A 59 18.91 35.11 12.78
C ALA A 59 19.92 33.98 12.50
N PRO A 60 20.84 33.65 13.43
CA PRO A 60 21.84 32.61 13.20
C PRO A 60 21.12 31.36 12.69
N LYS A 61 21.58 30.83 11.54
CA LYS A 61 21.01 29.61 10.93
C LYS A 61 20.88 28.55 12.04
N PRO A 62 19.71 27.89 12.18
CA PRO A 62 19.54 26.88 13.22
C PRO A 62 20.65 25.84 13.09
N ASP A 63 21.20 25.38 14.23
CA ASP A 63 22.24 24.36 14.34
C ASP A 63 22.05 23.27 13.27
N GLU A 64 22.79 23.35 12.16
CA GLU A 64 22.62 22.41 11.07
C GLU A 64 23.13 21.05 11.54
N LYS A 65 22.23 20.05 11.54
CA LYS A 65 22.51 18.67 11.96
C LYS A 65 22.68 17.82 10.72
N ARG A 66 23.88 17.26 10.53
CA ARG A 66 24.21 16.39 9.40
C ARG A 66 24.54 14.99 9.92
N PRO A 67 23.75 13.95 9.55
CA PRO A 67 24.07 12.58 9.90
C PRO A 67 25.44 12.15 9.38
N ILE A 68 26.21 11.45 10.21
CA ILE A 68 27.46 10.79 9.85
C ILE A 68 27.13 9.31 9.62
N VAL A 69 27.37 8.82 8.40
CA VAL A 69 27.11 7.44 8.00
C VAL A 69 28.32 6.90 7.23
N PRO A 70 28.90 5.73 7.61
CA PRO A 70 28.56 4.97 8.82
C PRO A 70 28.94 5.72 10.10
N VAL A 71 28.33 5.33 11.22
CA VAL A 71 28.66 5.85 12.54
C VAL A 71 30.10 5.44 12.88
N PRO A 72 30.99 6.38 13.26
CA PRO A 72 32.36 6.08 13.64
C PRO A 72 32.46 5.06 14.78
N ALA A 73 33.48 4.20 14.75
CA ALA A 73 33.68 3.15 15.76
C ALA A 73 33.94 3.70 17.18
N ASP A 74 34.48 4.92 17.26
CA ASP A 74 34.74 5.67 18.50
C ASP A 74 33.55 6.51 18.97
N ALA A 75 32.42 6.48 18.24
CA ALA A 75 31.22 7.18 18.65
C ALA A 75 30.72 6.65 20.01
N PRO A 76 30.24 7.54 20.90
CA PRO A 76 29.71 7.11 22.19
C PRO A 76 28.47 6.21 21.99
N PRO A 77 28.19 5.28 22.93
CA PRO A 77 26.99 4.48 22.89
C PRO A 77 25.72 5.33 22.73
N MET A 78 24.75 4.83 21.97
CA MET A 78 23.49 5.54 21.78
C MET A 78 22.72 5.64 23.10
N ASN A 79 22.69 6.85 23.65
CA ASN A 79 22.02 7.20 24.92
C ASN A 79 21.02 8.35 24.74
N PHE A 80 20.47 8.51 23.53
CA PHE A 80 19.61 9.62 23.16
C PHE A 80 18.34 9.69 24.03
N ARG A 81 18.01 10.90 24.47
CA ARG A 81 16.76 11.23 25.17
C ARG A 81 16.04 12.33 24.40
N HIS A 82 14.81 12.06 23.95
CA HIS A 82 13.98 13.06 23.32
C HIS A 82 13.56 14.13 24.35
N PRO A 83 13.64 15.43 24.03
CA PRO A 83 13.25 16.50 24.96
C PRO A 83 11.81 16.37 25.46
N THR A 84 10.89 15.98 24.56
CA THR A 84 9.46 15.86 24.87
C THR A 84 9.08 14.48 25.39
N PHE A 85 9.62 13.41 24.80
CA PHE A 85 9.12 12.05 25.02
C PHE A 85 10.02 11.20 25.92
N GLY A 86 11.17 11.74 26.37
CA GLY A 86 12.07 11.03 27.25
C GLY A 86 12.88 9.94 26.53
N LYS A 87 13.04 8.79 27.16
CA LYS A 87 13.86 7.68 26.63
C LYS A 87 13.00 6.82 25.69
N PRO A 88 13.59 6.25 24.62
CA PRO A 88 12.85 5.32 23.78
C PRO A 88 12.49 4.05 24.58
N SER A 89 11.29 3.52 24.36
CA SER A 89 10.81 2.25 24.91
C SER A 89 11.35 1.04 24.17
N LYS A 90 11.58 1.16 22.86
CA LYS A 90 12.24 0.16 22.01
C LYS A 90 13.12 0.87 20.98
N VAL A 91 14.19 0.20 20.56
CA VAL A 91 15.19 0.75 19.64
C VAL A 91 15.55 -0.32 18.62
N TRP A 92 15.52 0.04 17.34
CA TRP A 92 15.92 -0.82 16.23
C TRP A 92 17.20 -0.31 15.59
N ARG A 93 18.15 -1.20 15.35
CA ARG A 93 19.46 -0.90 14.77
C ARG A 93 19.38 -0.97 13.25
N TYR A 94 19.78 0.11 12.58
CA TYR A 94 19.93 0.16 11.13
C TYR A 94 21.40 0.02 10.74
N THR A 95 21.66 -0.84 9.76
CA THR A 95 23.01 -1.21 9.32
C THR A 95 23.12 -1.09 7.81
N MET A 96 24.35 -0.92 7.32
CA MET A 96 24.70 -1.11 5.92
C MET A 96 24.78 -2.60 5.59
N ALA A 97 24.95 -2.93 4.31
CA ALA A 97 25.07 -4.32 3.84
C ALA A 97 26.26 -5.09 4.47
N ASP A 98 27.31 -4.38 4.88
CA ASP A 98 28.51 -4.91 5.55
C ASP A 98 28.36 -5.00 7.08
N GLY A 99 27.20 -4.63 7.63
CA GLY A 99 26.94 -4.58 9.08
C GLY A 99 27.34 -3.28 9.79
N SER A 100 27.97 -2.35 9.08
CA SER A 100 28.36 -1.04 9.62
C SER A 100 27.13 -0.26 10.10
N LEU A 101 27.21 0.40 11.26
CA LEU A 101 26.08 1.09 11.88
C LEU A 101 25.71 2.36 11.11
N VAL A 102 24.43 2.52 10.76
CA VAL A 102 23.89 3.76 10.16
C VAL A 102 23.26 4.64 11.25
N GLY A 103 22.57 4.01 12.18
CA GLY A 103 21.86 4.68 13.27
C GLY A 103 20.75 3.79 13.80
N TYR A 104 19.74 4.42 14.38
CA TYR A 104 18.65 3.72 15.04
C TYR A 104 17.30 4.33 14.70
N VAL A 105 16.24 3.57 14.92
CA VAL A 105 14.88 4.10 15.06
C VAL A 105 14.42 3.82 16.48
N GLY A 106 13.93 4.84 17.17
CA GLY A 106 13.43 4.73 18.53
C GLY A 106 11.92 4.89 18.58
N ARG A 107 11.24 3.97 19.27
CA ARG A 107 9.83 4.11 19.67
C ARG A 107 9.75 4.85 21.00
N PHE A 108 8.83 5.78 21.10
CA PHE A 108 8.54 6.55 22.32
C PHE A 108 7.05 6.41 22.62
N ASP A 109 6.71 5.64 23.64
CA ASP A 109 5.33 5.54 24.13
C ASP A 109 5.07 6.62 25.19
N TYR A 110 3.96 7.35 25.04
CA TYR A 110 3.52 8.40 25.96
C TYR A 110 1.99 8.39 26.09
N ARG A 111 1.43 9.27 26.92
CA ARG A 111 -0.02 9.45 27.06
C ARG A 111 -0.43 10.84 26.67
N LEU A 112 -1.58 10.96 26.00
CA LEU A 112 -2.22 12.24 25.71
C LEU A 112 -2.85 12.82 26.98
N GLU A 113 -3.32 14.07 26.90
CA GLU A 113 -3.96 14.78 28.02
C GLU A 113 -5.22 14.06 28.53
N ASP A 114 -5.94 13.36 27.64
CA ASP A 114 -7.10 12.54 27.98
C ASP A 114 -6.75 11.16 28.57
N GLY A 115 -5.45 10.87 28.73
CA GLY A 115 -4.93 9.62 29.28
C GLY A 115 -4.82 8.47 28.28
N SER A 116 -5.23 8.66 27.02
CA SER A 116 -5.10 7.65 25.96
C SER A 116 -3.63 7.41 25.58
N PRO A 117 -3.26 6.16 25.24
CA PRO A 117 -1.91 5.83 24.82
C PRO A 117 -1.60 6.41 23.43
N ALA A 118 -0.42 7.01 23.27
CA ALA A 118 0.10 7.48 22.00
C ALA A 118 1.56 7.02 21.83
N LYS A 119 2.02 6.97 20.59
CA LYS A 119 3.39 6.57 20.24
C LYS A 119 3.97 7.49 19.18
N GLU A 120 5.26 7.76 19.28
CA GLU A 120 6.05 8.37 18.22
C GLU A 120 7.25 7.47 17.88
N VAL A 121 7.55 7.35 16.59
CA VAL A 121 8.64 6.52 16.09
C VAL A 121 9.58 7.43 15.31
N LEU A 122 10.77 7.68 15.87
CA LEU A 122 11.68 8.71 15.38
C LEU A 122 13.07 8.14 15.08
N PRO A 123 13.68 8.54 13.94
CA PRO A 123 15.06 8.17 13.63
C PRO A 123 16.05 8.89 14.53
N ILE A 124 17.07 8.17 14.97
CA ILE A 124 18.15 8.61 15.84
C ILE A 124 19.47 8.37 15.10
N THR A 125 20.10 9.45 14.64
CA THR A 125 21.36 9.41 13.89
C THR A 125 22.47 10.13 14.65
N PHE A 126 23.71 9.68 14.46
CA PHE A 126 24.88 10.37 14.99
C PHE A 126 25.19 11.54 14.07
N CYS A 127 25.10 12.78 14.56
CA CYS A 127 25.18 13.96 13.72
C CYS A 127 26.38 14.83 14.05
N GLU A 128 27.03 15.37 13.03
CA GLU A 128 27.75 16.63 13.17
C GLU A 128 26.76 17.75 13.48
N VAL A 129 27.14 18.61 14.41
CA VAL A 129 26.34 19.77 14.81
C VAL A 129 27.25 20.98 14.75
N THR A 130 26.85 21.98 13.96
CA THR A 130 27.66 23.18 13.75
C THR A 130 28.06 23.81 15.09
N GLY A 131 29.37 23.99 15.31
CA GLY A 131 29.92 24.59 16.53
C GLY A 131 29.87 23.71 17.78
N LYS A 132 29.54 22.42 17.67
CA LYS A 132 29.43 21.47 18.80
C LYS A 132 30.09 20.14 18.45
N ARG A 133 30.40 19.33 19.47
CA ARG A 133 30.87 17.96 19.25
C ARG A 133 29.76 17.11 18.61
N PRO A 134 30.11 16.15 17.73
CA PRO A 134 29.15 15.20 17.18
C PRO A 134 28.39 14.47 18.28
N ALA A 135 27.10 14.25 18.07
CA ALA A 135 26.25 13.61 19.05
C ALA A 135 24.98 13.02 18.43
N TRP A 136 24.36 12.08 19.15
CA TRP A 136 23.09 11.49 18.77
C TRP A 136 21.97 12.53 18.74
N ARG A 137 21.20 12.56 17.66
CA ARG A 137 20.09 13.49 17.45
C ARG A 137 18.89 12.78 16.81
N SER A 138 17.69 13.25 17.12
CA SER A 138 16.51 12.95 16.32
C SER A 138 16.63 13.66 14.98
N LYS A 139 17.04 12.91 13.95
CA LYS A 139 17.27 13.38 12.59
C LYS A 139 17.21 12.18 11.65
N GLY A 140 16.48 12.34 10.54
CA GLY A 140 16.32 11.28 9.54
C GLY A 140 17.63 10.80 8.96
N PHE A 141 17.65 9.54 8.53
CA PHE A 141 18.74 8.97 7.74
C PHE A 141 18.95 9.78 6.45
N PRO A 142 20.19 9.85 5.93
CA PRO A 142 20.44 10.38 4.60
C PRO A 142 19.63 9.59 3.56
N GLU A 143 19.18 10.28 2.51
CA GLU A 143 18.48 9.65 1.39
C GLU A 143 19.51 9.23 0.32
N PRO A 144 19.37 8.05 -0.31
CA PRO A 144 18.31 7.06 -0.08
C PRO A 144 18.51 6.31 1.24
N ARG A 145 17.42 6.07 1.96
CA ARG A 145 17.47 5.54 3.33
C ARG A 145 17.65 4.01 3.31
N PRO A 146 18.47 3.44 4.20
CA PRO A 146 18.63 2.00 4.27
C PRO A 146 17.39 1.33 4.86
N LEU A 147 17.04 0.16 4.33
CA LEU A 147 15.99 -0.69 4.91
C LEU A 147 16.44 -1.29 6.25
N TYR A 148 15.47 -1.60 7.10
CA TYR A 148 15.74 -2.34 8.34
C TYR A 148 16.33 -3.72 8.01
N ARG A 149 17.35 -4.17 8.75
CA ARG A 149 18.03 -5.47 8.54
C ARG A 149 18.72 -5.62 7.16
N LEU A 150 19.19 -4.52 6.58
CA LEU A 150 19.84 -4.51 5.26
C LEU A 150 21.03 -5.50 5.11
N HIS A 151 21.81 -5.75 6.17
CA HIS A 151 22.93 -6.72 6.14
C HIS A 151 22.48 -8.14 5.75
N GLU A 152 21.27 -8.55 6.13
CA GLU A 152 20.75 -9.89 5.83
C GLU A 152 20.55 -10.12 4.33
N PHE A 153 20.40 -9.06 3.53
CA PHE A 153 20.28 -9.15 2.08
C PHE A 153 21.58 -9.59 1.42
N ALA A 154 22.73 -9.20 1.99
CA ALA A 154 24.05 -9.62 1.52
C ALA A 154 24.35 -11.07 1.94
N GLU A 155 23.91 -11.47 3.13
CA GLU A 155 24.08 -12.82 3.65
C GLU A 155 23.18 -13.85 2.95
N ARG A 156 21.98 -13.42 2.50
CA ARG A 156 20.94 -14.30 1.94
C ARG A 156 20.44 -13.78 0.59
N PRO A 157 21.25 -13.88 -0.49
CA PRO A 157 20.94 -13.28 -1.79
C PRO A 157 19.67 -13.82 -2.46
N GLU A 158 19.29 -15.07 -2.17
CA GLU A 158 18.13 -15.74 -2.78
C GLU A 158 16.89 -15.76 -1.87
N ALA A 159 16.99 -15.26 -0.64
CA ALA A 159 15.85 -15.28 0.29
C ALA A 159 14.71 -14.37 -0.21
N ALA A 160 13.48 -14.88 -0.07
CA ALA A 160 12.29 -14.08 -0.23
C ALA A 160 12.22 -12.99 0.85
N VAL A 161 11.59 -11.88 0.51
CA VAL A 161 11.51 -10.69 1.37
C VAL A 161 10.08 -10.47 1.80
N LEU A 162 9.85 -10.20 3.08
CA LEU A 162 8.57 -9.75 3.60
C LEU A 162 8.72 -8.32 4.13
N ILE A 163 7.99 -7.36 3.57
CA ILE A 163 8.03 -5.95 3.96
C ILE A 163 6.83 -5.67 4.85
N CYS A 164 7.06 -5.18 6.06
CA CYS A 164 6.03 -4.70 6.97
C CYS A 164 5.99 -3.17 7.02
N GLU A 165 4.90 -2.61 7.55
CA GLU A 165 4.76 -1.16 7.78
C GLU A 165 5.71 -0.60 8.83
N GLY A 166 6.08 -1.38 9.83
CA GLY A 166 6.95 -0.93 10.93
C GLY A 166 7.86 -2.01 11.49
N GLU A 167 8.84 -1.57 12.27
CA GLU A 167 9.91 -2.43 12.76
C GLU A 167 9.42 -3.49 13.78
N LYS A 168 8.37 -3.18 14.57
CA LYS A 168 7.74 -4.16 15.47
C LYS A 168 7.20 -5.36 14.68
N CYS A 169 6.48 -5.07 13.60
CA CYS A 169 5.85 -6.06 12.74
C CYS A 169 6.91 -6.87 11.98
N ALA A 170 7.99 -6.21 11.52
CA ALA A 170 9.12 -6.88 10.88
C ALA A 170 9.87 -7.83 11.85
N ASP A 171 10.03 -7.46 13.12
CA ASP A 171 10.59 -8.36 14.14
C ASP A 171 9.70 -9.59 14.33
N ALA A 172 8.39 -9.40 14.54
CA ALA A 172 7.42 -10.48 14.74
C ALA A 172 7.35 -11.43 13.52
N ALA A 173 7.36 -10.87 12.31
CA ALA A 173 7.38 -11.63 11.08
C ALA A 173 8.64 -12.48 10.93
N ALA A 174 9.81 -11.98 11.34
CA ALA A 174 11.06 -12.73 11.26
C ALA A 174 11.16 -13.87 12.26
N GLU A 175 10.56 -13.72 13.44
CA GLU A 175 10.42 -14.82 14.41
C GLU A 175 9.58 -15.94 13.80
N LEU A 176 8.53 -15.57 13.07
CA LEU A 176 7.59 -16.51 12.48
C LEU A 176 8.10 -17.17 11.18
N LEU A 177 8.83 -16.41 10.36
CA LEU A 177 9.30 -16.80 9.03
C LEU A 177 10.83 -16.62 8.92
N PRO A 178 11.64 -17.39 9.67
CA PRO A 178 13.09 -17.22 9.70
C PRO A 178 13.76 -17.47 8.34
N GLU A 179 13.09 -18.19 7.43
CA GLU A 179 13.57 -18.41 6.06
C GLU A 179 13.51 -17.16 5.17
N MET A 180 12.74 -16.14 5.57
CA MET A 180 12.58 -14.88 4.84
C MET A 180 13.43 -13.77 5.46
N ILE A 181 13.67 -12.72 4.68
CA ILE A 181 14.16 -11.43 5.20
C ILE A 181 12.94 -10.56 5.48
N CYS A 182 12.61 -10.35 6.75
CA CYS A 182 11.49 -9.48 7.14
C CYS A 182 11.99 -8.07 7.45
N THR A 183 11.55 -7.07 6.70
CA THR A 183 12.11 -5.71 6.71
C THR A 183 11.03 -4.64 6.71
N THR A 184 11.43 -3.37 6.83
CA THR A 184 10.57 -2.19 6.70
C THR A 184 11.42 -0.97 6.29
N PRO A 185 10.88 0.01 5.54
CA PRO A 185 11.56 1.28 5.32
C PRO A 185 11.50 2.17 6.58
N PRO A 186 12.55 2.97 6.86
CA PRO A 186 12.56 3.83 8.02
C PRO A 186 11.54 4.97 7.88
N GLY A 187 10.64 5.05 8.86
CA GLY A 187 9.48 5.94 8.85
C GLY A 187 8.19 5.30 8.32
N GLY A 188 8.24 4.01 7.96
CA GLY A 188 7.08 3.20 7.61
C GLY A 188 6.22 3.82 6.51
N ALA A 189 4.90 3.76 6.69
CA ALA A 189 3.87 4.31 5.81
C ALA A 189 4.07 5.79 5.40
N LYS A 190 4.80 6.59 6.19
CA LYS A 190 4.94 8.03 5.94
C LYS A 190 5.99 8.38 4.88
N ALA A 191 6.91 7.45 4.57
CA ALA A 191 8.08 7.78 3.74
C ALA A 191 8.72 6.61 2.96
N PRO A 192 7.97 5.67 2.39
CA PRO A 192 8.57 4.52 1.68
C PRO A 192 9.35 4.93 0.43
N SER A 193 8.94 5.99 -0.27
CA SER A 193 9.64 6.57 -1.44
C SER A 193 11.04 7.09 -1.16
N LYS A 194 11.42 7.26 0.10
CA LYS A 194 12.75 7.75 0.50
C LYS A 194 13.75 6.63 0.76
N ALA A 195 13.30 5.38 0.76
CA ALA A 195 14.15 4.22 0.99
C ALA A 195 14.85 3.75 -0.30
N ASP A 196 15.97 3.06 -0.14
CA ASP A 196 16.64 2.34 -1.22
C ASP A 196 16.00 0.95 -1.41
N TRP A 197 15.44 0.70 -2.59
CA TRP A 197 14.78 -0.55 -2.94
C TRP A 197 15.61 -1.45 -3.86
N VAL A 198 16.83 -1.05 -4.24
CA VAL A 198 17.67 -1.78 -5.22
C VAL A 198 17.90 -3.23 -4.81
N CYS A 199 17.96 -3.53 -3.50
CA CYS A 199 18.15 -4.89 -2.98
C CYS A 199 16.97 -5.84 -3.26
N MET A 200 15.84 -5.36 -3.78
CA MET A 200 14.67 -6.16 -4.17
C MET A 200 14.83 -6.83 -5.54
N LYS A 201 15.80 -6.40 -6.36
CA LYS A 201 15.97 -6.87 -7.73
C LYS A 201 16.06 -8.40 -7.80
N GLY A 202 15.22 -9.00 -8.64
CA GLY A 202 15.18 -10.46 -8.87
C GLY A 202 14.53 -11.27 -7.74
N ARG A 203 14.07 -10.64 -6.66
CA ARG A 203 13.51 -11.34 -5.49
C ARG A 203 12.00 -11.47 -5.54
N ARG A 204 11.50 -12.46 -4.81
CA ARG A 204 10.10 -12.55 -4.41
C ARG A 204 9.86 -11.65 -3.20
N VAL A 205 8.92 -10.71 -3.33
CA VAL A 205 8.58 -9.73 -2.30
C VAL A 205 7.13 -9.92 -1.88
N ILE A 206 6.90 -10.12 -0.58
CA ILE A 206 5.59 -10.08 0.06
C ILE A 206 5.48 -8.76 0.83
N ILE A 207 4.39 -8.03 0.69
CA ILE A 207 4.13 -6.78 1.40
C ILE A 207 3.00 -7.07 2.39
N ALA A 208 3.34 -7.12 3.67
CA ALA A 208 2.39 -7.35 4.75
C ALA A 208 1.96 -6.00 5.35
N THR A 209 0.67 -5.67 5.27
CA THR A 209 0.13 -4.38 5.71
C THR A 209 -0.92 -4.55 6.79
N ASP A 210 -1.15 -3.50 7.55
CA ASP A 210 -2.19 -3.41 8.55
C ASP A 210 -3.56 -3.46 7.85
N ALA A 211 -4.59 -3.98 8.54
CA ALA A 211 -5.95 -4.11 8.04
C ALA A 211 -6.71 -2.77 8.06
N ASP A 212 -6.19 -1.74 7.41
CA ASP A 212 -6.79 -0.39 7.37
C ASP A 212 -6.47 0.37 6.06
N GLN A 213 -6.99 1.60 5.94
CA GLN A 213 -6.79 2.43 4.74
C GLN A 213 -5.34 2.91 4.58
N PRO A 214 -4.67 3.45 5.62
CA PRO A 214 -3.24 3.78 5.53
C PRO A 214 -2.36 2.61 5.10
N GLY A 215 -2.64 1.39 5.58
CA GLY A 215 -1.89 0.21 5.23
C GLY A 215 -2.05 -0.20 3.76
N ARG A 216 -3.26 -0.05 3.20
CA ARG A 216 -3.48 -0.22 1.76
C ARG A 216 -2.68 0.78 0.93
N GLU A 217 -2.66 2.05 1.32
CA GLU A 217 -1.91 3.10 0.62
C GLU A 217 -0.40 2.84 0.67
N PHE A 218 0.12 2.42 1.83
CA PHE A 218 1.51 1.98 1.96
C PHE A 218 1.81 0.77 1.07
N GLY A 219 0.93 -0.23 1.07
CA GLY A 219 1.05 -1.43 0.25
C GLY A 219 1.16 -1.10 -1.23
N ASP A 220 0.28 -0.24 -1.73
CA ASP A 220 0.28 0.22 -3.12
C ASP A 220 1.56 0.99 -3.49
N GLU A 221 2.01 1.91 -2.63
CA GLU A 221 3.23 2.69 -2.88
C GLU A 221 4.48 1.79 -2.89
N VAL A 222 4.62 0.91 -1.90
CA VAL A 222 5.73 -0.05 -1.82
C VAL A 222 5.71 -1.00 -3.00
N ALA A 223 4.53 -1.51 -3.40
CA ALA A 223 4.41 -2.40 -4.54
C ALA A 223 4.90 -1.75 -5.84
N ARG A 224 4.64 -0.45 -6.04
CA ARG A 224 5.22 0.29 -7.17
C ARG A 224 6.74 0.39 -7.06
N LEU A 225 7.26 0.81 -5.91
CA LEU A 225 8.68 1.03 -5.69
C LEU A 225 9.53 -0.24 -5.87
N VAL A 226 9.06 -1.38 -5.36
CA VAL A 226 9.81 -2.65 -5.49
C VAL A 226 9.72 -3.24 -6.90
N ARG A 227 8.63 -2.99 -7.65
CA ARG A 227 8.54 -3.32 -9.08
C ARG A 227 9.51 -2.46 -9.89
N ASP A 228 9.56 -1.16 -9.63
CA ASP A 228 10.49 -0.23 -10.28
C ASP A 228 11.95 -0.64 -10.01
N ALA A 229 12.24 -1.18 -8.82
CA ALA A 229 13.55 -1.73 -8.47
C ALA A 229 13.86 -3.12 -9.10
N GLY A 230 12.89 -3.73 -9.78
CA GLY A 230 13.06 -4.98 -10.52
C GLY A 230 12.80 -6.25 -9.71
N ALA A 231 11.92 -6.23 -8.71
CA ALA A 231 11.45 -7.44 -8.03
C ALA A 231 10.86 -8.46 -9.04
N ALA A 232 11.17 -9.75 -8.85
CA ALA A 232 10.70 -10.82 -9.73
C ALA A 232 9.22 -11.18 -9.49
N GLU A 233 8.73 -10.97 -8.28
CA GLU A 233 7.36 -11.22 -7.87
C GLU A 233 7.00 -10.29 -6.72
N VAL A 234 5.77 -9.75 -6.74
CA VAL A 234 5.28 -8.81 -5.72
C VAL A 234 3.88 -9.23 -5.34
N LEU A 235 3.73 -9.58 -4.06
CA LEU A 235 2.49 -10.02 -3.45
C LEU A 235 2.09 -9.05 -2.34
N HIS A 236 0.80 -8.72 -2.24
CA HIS A 236 0.25 -7.99 -1.11
C HIS A 236 -0.48 -8.97 -0.18
N LEU A 237 -0.24 -8.88 1.12
CA LEU A 237 -0.82 -9.70 2.18
C LEU A 237 -1.38 -8.75 3.26
N PRO A 238 -2.62 -8.28 3.13
CA PRO A 238 -3.20 -7.39 4.12
C PRO A 238 -3.58 -8.15 5.40
N GLY A 239 -3.71 -7.45 6.52
CA GLY A 239 -3.94 -8.05 7.84
C GLY A 239 -5.19 -8.93 7.92
N GLU A 240 -6.26 -8.57 7.21
CA GLU A 240 -7.50 -9.37 7.09
C GLU A 240 -7.27 -10.73 6.41
N ALA A 241 -6.16 -10.92 5.69
CA ALA A 241 -5.77 -12.21 5.13
C ALA A 241 -5.30 -13.21 6.18
N LEU A 242 -4.85 -12.72 7.34
CA LEU A 242 -4.32 -13.53 8.43
C LEU A 242 -5.44 -14.08 9.32
N ARG A 243 -6.58 -13.39 9.37
CA ARG A 243 -7.70 -13.72 10.25
C ARG A 243 -9.04 -13.19 9.72
N GLN A 244 -10.07 -14.04 9.70
CA GLN A 244 -11.38 -13.73 9.10
C GLN A 244 -12.15 -12.62 9.83
N ASP A 245 -11.97 -12.51 11.15
CA ASP A 245 -12.57 -11.51 12.05
C ASP A 245 -11.57 -10.43 12.49
N ALA A 246 -10.56 -10.15 11.67
CA ALA A 246 -9.56 -9.12 11.93
C ALA A 246 -10.23 -7.75 12.18
N ALA A 247 -9.80 -7.08 13.25
CA ALA A 247 -10.22 -5.71 13.54
C ALA A 247 -9.49 -4.71 12.62
N GLU A 248 -9.97 -3.48 12.56
CA GLU A 248 -9.26 -2.39 11.87
C GLU A 248 -7.87 -2.20 12.49
N GLY A 249 -6.84 -2.14 11.63
CA GLY A 249 -5.44 -2.02 12.04
C GLY A 249 -4.77 -3.33 12.47
N TYR A 250 -5.44 -4.48 12.30
CA TYR A 250 -4.83 -5.79 12.59
C TYR A 250 -3.63 -6.05 11.70
N ASP A 251 -2.50 -6.46 12.29
CA ASP A 251 -1.25 -6.69 11.57
C ASP A 251 -0.63 -8.09 11.85
N ILE A 252 0.56 -8.35 11.30
CA ILE A 252 1.28 -9.61 11.52
C ILE A 252 1.79 -9.76 12.97
N ALA A 253 2.03 -8.67 13.69
CA ALA A 253 2.40 -8.74 15.10
C ALA A 253 1.20 -9.16 15.95
N ASP A 254 0.01 -8.63 15.67
CA ASP A 254 -1.24 -9.05 16.32
C ASP A 254 -1.54 -10.53 16.01
N ALA A 255 -1.31 -10.97 14.77
CA ALA A 255 -1.42 -12.37 14.40
C ALA A 255 -0.50 -13.28 15.22
N VAL A 256 0.76 -12.88 15.44
CA VAL A 256 1.69 -13.62 16.30
C VAL A 256 1.21 -13.63 17.76
N GLU A 257 0.72 -12.50 18.28
CA GLU A 257 0.18 -12.40 19.65
C GLU A 257 -1.07 -13.29 19.84
N ASP A 258 -1.90 -13.43 18.80
CA ASP A 258 -3.07 -14.31 18.75
C ASP A 258 -2.72 -15.81 18.54
N GLY A 259 -1.44 -16.14 18.38
CA GLY A 259 -0.97 -17.52 18.19
C GLY A 259 -1.13 -18.05 16.76
N ILE A 260 -1.26 -17.18 15.76
CA ILE A 260 -1.20 -17.58 14.35
C ILE A 260 0.18 -18.17 14.05
N THR A 261 0.19 -19.40 13.55
CA THR A 261 1.41 -20.15 13.25
C THR A 261 2.02 -19.74 11.91
N ALA A 262 3.31 -20.02 11.75
CA ALA A 262 4.01 -19.82 10.48
C ALA A 262 3.32 -20.51 9.30
N ASP A 263 2.76 -21.70 9.52
CA ASP A 263 2.03 -22.43 8.48
C ASP A 263 0.71 -21.77 8.09
N GLN A 264 0.01 -21.11 9.04
CA GLN A 264 -1.16 -20.29 8.73
C GLN A 264 -0.76 -19.09 7.88
N VAL A 265 0.31 -18.36 8.22
CA VAL A 265 0.79 -17.23 7.41
C VAL A 265 1.23 -17.69 6.02
N ARG A 266 1.97 -18.81 5.90
CA ARG A 266 2.33 -19.38 4.61
C ARG A 266 1.11 -19.78 3.78
N ARG A 267 0.05 -20.29 4.42
CA ARG A 267 -1.23 -20.57 3.73
C ARG A 267 -1.89 -19.27 3.26
N ALA A 268 -1.90 -18.23 4.07
CA ALA A 268 -2.44 -16.92 3.69
C ALA A 268 -1.66 -16.33 2.50
N ILE A 269 -0.33 -16.33 2.55
CA ILE A 269 0.55 -15.93 1.43
C ILE A 269 0.20 -16.70 0.16
N ARG A 270 0.03 -18.02 0.23
CA ARG A 270 -0.35 -18.85 -0.93
C ARG A 270 -1.76 -18.57 -1.44
N ALA A 271 -2.69 -18.18 -0.57
CA ALA A 271 -4.06 -17.87 -0.94
C ALA A 271 -4.19 -16.49 -1.59
N TYR A 272 -3.40 -15.51 -1.11
CA TYR A 272 -3.38 -14.14 -1.63
C TYR A 272 -2.54 -13.98 -2.90
N ASP A 273 -1.65 -14.94 -3.21
CA ASP A 273 -0.95 -15.06 -4.50
C ASP A 273 -1.91 -15.18 -5.70
N ASP A 274 -3.21 -15.29 -5.42
CA ASP A 274 -4.27 -15.43 -6.41
C ASP A 274 -5.64 -14.91 -5.88
N PRO A 275 -5.86 -13.60 -5.84
CA PRO A 275 -7.11 -13.00 -5.39
C PRO A 275 -8.07 -12.90 -6.59
N GLY A 276 -8.77 -13.97 -6.91
CA GLY A 276 -10.02 -13.82 -7.65
C GLY A 276 -10.91 -12.80 -6.92
N GLU A 277 -11.52 -11.84 -7.63
CA GLU A 277 -12.55 -10.93 -7.06
C GLU A 277 -13.50 -11.76 -6.16
N GLU A 278 -13.88 -11.29 -4.97
CA GLU A 278 -14.49 -12.13 -3.90
C GLU A 278 -15.69 -13.01 -4.35
N ASP A 279 -16.44 -12.55 -5.35
CA ASP A 279 -17.56 -13.26 -5.98
C ASP A 279 -17.27 -13.85 -7.37
N TRP A 280 -16.09 -13.60 -7.93
CA TRP A 280 -15.66 -14.19 -9.18
C TRP A 280 -15.00 -15.55 -8.93
N PRO A 281 -15.54 -16.65 -9.48
CA PRO A 281 -15.16 -18.00 -9.08
C PRO A 281 -13.84 -18.45 -9.71
N PHE A 282 -12.96 -17.55 -10.15
CA PHE A 282 -11.73 -17.86 -10.86
C PHE A 282 -10.50 -17.28 -10.18
N ARG A 283 -9.39 -18.00 -10.37
CA ARG A 283 -8.08 -17.72 -9.84
C ARG A 283 -7.04 -17.92 -10.95
N VAL A 284 -6.12 -16.99 -11.12
CA VAL A 284 -5.08 -16.97 -12.16
C VAL A 284 -3.74 -16.64 -11.53
N ASN A 285 -2.77 -17.52 -11.71
CA ASN A 285 -1.39 -17.30 -11.31
C ASN A 285 -0.43 -18.04 -12.25
N ARG A 286 0.88 -17.98 -11.98
CA ARG A 286 1.91 -18.62 -12.81
C ARG A 286 1.74 -20.13 -12.98
N ARG A 287 1.03 -20.81 -12.09
CA ARG A 287 0.78 -22.27 -12.17
C ARG A 287 -0.43 -22.62 -13.05
N GLY A 288 -1.25 -21.66 -13.48
CA GLY A 288 -2.53 -21.99 -14.11
C GLY A 288 -3.70 -21.03 -13.94
N VAL A 289 -4.87 -21.54 -14.29
CA VAL A 289 -6.19 -20.99 -13.99
C VAL A 289 -6.97 -22.03 -13.19
N TRP A 290 -7.64 -21.65 -12.11
CA TRP A 290 -8.47 -22.50 -11.26
C TRP A 290 -9.87 -21.93 -11.12
N LYS A 291 -10.84 -22.81 -10.87
CA LYS A 291 -12.21 -22.43 -10.56
C LYS A 291 -12.66 -22.97 -9.20
N ARG A 292 -13.32 -22.12 -8.43
CA ARG A 292 -13.96 -22.47 -7.15
C ARG A 292 -15.20 -23.34 -7.41
N THR A 293 -15.33 -24.41 -6.64
CA THR A 293 -16.54 -25.22 -6.57
C THR A 293 -17.02 -25.28 -5.15
N ASP A 294 -18.24 -24.79 -4.92
CA ASP A 294 -18.88 -24.77 -3.61
C ASP A 294 -19.82 -25.97 -3.52
N ARG A 295 -19.65 -26.81 -2.51
CA ARG A 295 -20.53 -27.94 -2.20
C ARG A 295 -21.15 -27.71 -0.84
N GLN A 296 -22.46 -27.59 -0.79
CA GLN A 296 -23.18 -27.55 0.48
C GLN A 296 -23.38 -28.96 1.00
N ASP A 297 -22.95 -29.20 2.24
CA ASP A 297 -23.30 -30.38 3.00
C ASP A 297 -24.80 -30.34 3.32
N LYS A 298 -25.51 -31.41 2.98
CA LYS A 298 -26.98 -31.47 3.09
C LYS A 298 -27.46 -31.62 4.53
N GLU A 299 -26.62 -32.09 5.44
CA GLU A 299 -26.96 -32.33 6.85
C GLU A 299 -26.56 -31.15 7.72
N THR A 300 -25.36 -30.60 7.52
CA THR A 300 -24.85 -29.49 8.34
C THR A 300 -25.16 -28.12 7.75
N GLY A 301 -25.54 -28.04 6.47
CA GLY A 301 -25.70 -26.79 5.74
C GLY A 301 -24.37 -26.08 5.43
N GLU A 302 -23.24 -26.67 5.83
CA GLU A 302 -21.89 -26.11 5.69
C GLU A 302 -21.47 -26.11 4.22
N ILE A 303 -20.95 -24.98 3.74
CA ILE A 303 -20.44 -24.86 2.38
C ILE A 303 -18.95 -25.22 2.39
N LYS A 304 -18.60 -26.31 1.72
CA LYS A 304 -17.21 -26.70 1.47
C LYS A 304 -16.79 -26.24 0.07
N SER A 305 -15.86 -25.30 0.03
CA SER A 305 -15.25 -24.83 -1.21
C SER A 305 -14.00 -25.64 -1.57
N ASP A 306 -13.84 -25.98 -2.85
CA ASP A 306 -12.65 -26.62 -3.41
C ASP A 306 -12.20 -25.87 -4.67
N TRP A 307 -10.89 -25.83 -4.93
CA TRP A 307 -10.31 -25.14 -6.09
C TRP A 307 -9.75 -26.15 -7.07
N ARG A 308 -10.31 -26.17 -8.28
CA ARG A 308 -9.99 -27.18 -9.28
C ARG A 308 -9.29 -26.55 -10.49
N PRO A 309 -8.19 -27.13 -10.98
CA PRO A 309 -7.44 -26.58 -12.11
C PRO A 309 -8.25 -26.68 -13.41
N ILE A 310 -8.08 -25.67 -14.27
CA ILE A 310 -8.71 -25.55 -15.59
C ILE A 310 -7.65 -25.69 -16.69
N CYS A 311 -6.61 -24.87 -16.64
CA CYS A 311 -5.52 -24.84 -17.62
C CYS A 311 -4.24 -24.26 -17.01
N THR A 312 -3.16 -24.25 -17.80
CA THR A 312 -1.94 -23.48 -17.52
C THR A 312 -2.18 -21.97 -17.63
N GLU A 313 -1.18 -21.16 -17.26
CA GLU A 313 -1.28 -19.70 -17.16
C GLU A 313 -1.95 -19.05 -18.39
N LEU A 314 -3.06 -18.35 -18.15
CA LEU A 314 -3.81 -17.60 -19.16
C LEU A 314 -4.39 -16.34 -18.52
N HIS A 315 -3.96 -15.17 -18.98
CA HIS A 315 -4.41 -13.86 -18.50
C HIS A 315 -5.33 -13.18 -19.51
N VAL A 316 -6.37 -12.53 -19.01
CA VAL A 316 -7.20 -11.59 -19.79
C VAL A 316 -6.72 -10.18 -19.49
N LEU A 317 -5.94 -9.59 -20.41
CA LEU A 317 -5.24 -8.32 -20.17
C LEU A 317 -6.12 -7.10 -20.40
N ALA A 318 -6.97 -7.13 -21.43
CA ALA A 318 -7.76 -5.98 -21.86
C ALA A 318 -9.04 -6.41 -22.59
N ASP A 319 -10.05 -5.55 -22.56
CA ASP A 319 -11.13 -5.60 -23.55
C ASP A 319 -10.63 -5.03 -24.87
N THR A 320 -10.85 -5.73 -25.99
CA THR A 320 -10.50 -5.21 -27.32
C THR A 320 -11.74 -4.75 -28.07
N ARG A 321 -11.62 -3.72 -28.90
CA ARG A 321 -12.66 -3.32 -29.87
C ARG A 321 -12.03 -2.70 -31.13
N ASN A 322 -12.77 -2.65 -32.23
CA ASN A 322 -12.36 -1.89 -33.41
C ASN A 322 -12.55 -0.37 -33.20
N VAL A 323 -12.22 0.45 -34.21
CA VAL A 323 -12.25 1.92 -34.08
C VAL A 323 -13.69 2.46 -33.99
N GLU A 324 -14.64 1.77 -34.62
CA GLU A 324 -16.07 2.04 -34.57
C GLU A 324 -16.70 1.68 -33.21
N GLY A 325 -15.96 0.94 -32.37
CA GLY A 325 -16.46 0.45 -31.09
C GLY A 325 -17.31 -0.80 -31.18
N GLU A 326 -17.20 -1.52 -32.29
CA GLU A 326 -17.77 -2.82 -32.56
C GLU A 326 -16.67 -3.91 -32.44
N ASP A 327 -16.99 -5.16 -32.80
CA ASP A 327 -16.05 -6.31 -32.76
C ASP A 327 -15.32 -6.48 -31.42
N TRP A 328 -16.10 -6.51 -30.33
CA TRP A 328 -15.55 -6.70 -28.99
C TRP A 328 -14.83 -8.04 -28.85
N GLY A 329 -13.73 -8.03 -28.12
CA GLY A 329 -12.84 -9.17 -27.90
C GLY A 329 -12.14 -9.12 -26.55
N ARG A 330 -11.31 -10.12 -26.29
CA ARG A 330 -10.42 -10.19 -25.14
C ARG A 330 -8.98 -10.27 -25.62
N LEU A 331 -8.10 -9.44 -25.06
CA LEU A 331 -6.66 -9.60 -25.25
C LEU A 331 -6.16 -10.68 -24.28
N LEU A 332 -5.96 -11.88 -24.79
CA LEU A 332 -5.47 -13.01 -24.03
C LEU A 332 -3.94 -13.06 -24.06
N LYS A 333 -3.31 -13.39 -22.94
CA LYS A 333 -1.86 -13.68 -22.85
C LYS A 333 -1.65 -15.04 -22.18
N LEU A 334 -0.83 -15.89 -22.79
CA LEU A 334 -0.43 -17.17 -22.22
C LEU A 334 1.07 -17.37 -22.31
N THR A 335 1.60 -18.23 -21.46
CA THR A 335 3.00 -18.68 -21.49
C THR A 335 3.00 -20.12 -22.03
N ASP A 336 3.74 -20.37 -23.13
CA ASP A 336 3.85 -21.72 -23.69
C ASP A 336 4.80 -22.61 -22.88
N ARG A 337 4.91 -23.89 -23.27
CA ARG A 337 5.76 -24.88 -22.59
C ARG A 337 7.26 -24.56 -22.65
N ASP A 338 7.66 -23.68 -23.57
CA ASP A 338 9.04 -23.20 -23.71
C ASP A 338 9.26 -21.89 -22.94
N GLY A 339 8.28 -21.44 -22.15
CA GLY A 339 8.34 -20.20 -21.37
C GLY A 339 8.11 -18.94 -22.20
N LYS A 340 7.71 -19.03 -23.47
CA LYS A 340 7.48 -17.87 -24.32
C LYS A 340 6.07 -17.32 -24.14
N SER A 341 5.99 -16.03 -23.82
CA SER A 341 4.73 -15.30 -23.79
C SER A 341 4.16 -15.11 -25.20
N LYS A 342 2.88 -15.41 -25.37
CA LYS A 342 2.12 -15.19 -26.60
C LYS A 342 0.83 -14.45 -26.29
N THR A 343 0.42 -13.56 -27.19
CA THR A 343 -0.83 -12.80 -27.07
C THR A 343 -1.77 -13.12 -28.22
N TRP A 344 -3.07 -13.04 -27.94
CA TRP A 344 -4.12 -13.20 -28.94
C TRP A 344 -5.30 -12.28 -28.63
N ALA A 345 -5.63 -11.39 -29.56
CA ALA A 345 -6.90 -10.67 -29.55
C ALA A 345 -8.00 -11.64 -30.00
N MET A 346 -8.66 -12.26 -29.03
CA MET A 346 -9.70 -13.25 -29.22
C MET A 346 -11.05 -12.54 -29.43
N PRO A 347 -11.75 -12.75 -30.57
CA PRO A 347 -13.08 -12.18 -30.78
C PRO A 347 -14.11 -12.79 -29.83
N MET A 348 -14.91 -11.97 -29.15
CA MET A 348 -15.96 -12.46 -28.25
C MET A 348 -17.02 -13.30 -29.00
N SER A 349 -17.18 -13.09 -30.30
CA SER A 349 -18.09 -13.87 -31.16
C SER A 349 -17.79 -15.37 -31.15
N LEU A 350 -16.55 -15.79 -30.88
CA LEU A 350 -16.18 -17.20 -30.76
C LEU A 350 -16.82 -17.89 -29.53
N LEU A 351 -17.32 -17.13 -28.54
CA LEU A 351 -18.06 -17.67 -27.40
C LEU A 351 -19.51 -18.07 -27.75
N ALA A 352 -20.01 -17.72 -28.93
CA ALA A 352 -21.36 -18.11 -29.36
C ALA A 352 -21.51 -19.63 -29.58
N GLY A 353 -20.40 -20.33 -29.86
CA GLY A 353 -20.37 -21.78 -30.07
C GLY A 353 -20.00 -22.57 -28.82
N ASP A 354 -19.61 -23.83 -29.01
CA ASP A 354 -19.18 -24.76 -27.95
C ASP A 354 -17.74 -24.50 -27.42
N GLY A 355 -17.12 -23.41 -27.89
CA GLY A 355 -15.75 -23.03 -27.57
C GLY A 355 -14.66 -23.86 -28.22
N THR A 356 -14.97 -24.71 -29.21
CA THR A 356 -13.97 -25.56 -29.88
C THR A 356 -12.92 -24.72 -30.61
N ALA A 357 -13.32 -23.67 -31.32
CA ALA A 357 -12.39 -22.75 -31.99
C ALA A 357 -11.44 -22.04 -31.01
N ILE A 358 -11.94 -21.68 -29.82
CA ILE A 358 -11.13 -21.05 -28.77
C ILE A 358 -10.07 -22.02 -28.26
N ARG A 359 -10.48 -23.24 -27.92
CA ARG A 359 -9.58 -24.27 -27.40
C ARG A 359 -8.53 -24.67 -28.44
N ASP A 360 -8.93 -24.88 -29.69
CA ASP A 360 -8.01 -25.21 -30.78
C ASP A 360 -6.91 -24.14 -30.94
N ARG A 361 -7.32 -22.86 -30.95
CA ARG A 361 -6.37 -21.76 -31.02
C ARG A 361 -5.46 -21.68 -29.79
N LEU A 362 -6.01 -21.77 -28.58
CA LEU A 362 -5.20 -21.70 -27.36
C LEU A 362 -4.22 -22.89 -27.24
N TYR A 363 -4.64 -24.10 -27.62
CA TYR A 363 -3.78 -25.28 -27.59
C TYR A 363 -2.67 -25.22 -28.63
N SER A 364 -2.96 -24.73 -29.85
CA SER A 364 -1.91 -24.49 -30.86
C SER A 364 -0.91 -23.41 -30.44
N MET A 365 -1.33 -22.45 -29.59
CA MET A 365 -0.42 -21.48 -28.97
C MET A 365 0.42 -22.06 -27.82
N GLY A 366 0.08 -23.25 -27.31
CA GLY A 366 0.83 -23.95 -26.26
C GLY A 366 0.14 -24.01 -24.90
N LEU A 367 -1.11 -23.54 -24.78
CA LEU A 367 -1.89 -23.69 -23.55
C LEU A 367 -2.17 -25.19 -23.29
N VAL A 368 -2.05 -25.62 -22.05
CA VAL A 368 -2.43 -26.98 -21.63
C VAL A 368 -3.68 -26.91 -20.77
N GLY A 369 -4.80 -27.42 -21.31
CA GLY A 369 -6.06 -27.57 -20.58
C GLY A 369 -6.17 -28.92 -19.88
N GLN A 370 -6.97 -28.99 -18.82
CA GLN A 370 -7.33 -30.25 -18.16
C GLN A 370 -8.38 -30.99 -19.01
N PRO A 371 -8.28 -32.33 -19.17
CA PRO A 371 -9.16 -33.11 -20.05
C PRO A 371 -10.52 -33.43 -19.40
N THR A 372 -11.12 -32.48 -18.69
CA THR A 372 -12.40 -32.68 -17.98
C THR A 372 -13.47 -31.76 -18.55
N LYS A 373 -14.74 -32.19 -18.49
CA LYS A 373 -15.89 -31.33 -18.84
C LYS A 373 -15.87 -30.03 -18.02
N PHE A 374 -15.63 -30.16 -16.71
CA PHE A 374 -15.47 -29.04 -15.78
C PHE A 374 -14.47 -27.99 -16.27
N ALA A 375 -13.27 -28.41 -16.68
CA ALA A 375 -12.26 -27.48 -17.15
C ALA A 375 -12.59 -26.86 -18.51
N ARG A 376 -13.19 -27.62 -19.43
CA ARG A 376 -13.60 -27.08 -20.74
C ARG A 376 -14.66 -25.98 -20.59
N GLU A 377 -15.64 -26.18 -19.73
CA GLU A 377 -16.69 -25.19 -19.44
C GLU A 377 -16.12 -24.02 -18.62
N GLY A 378 -15.31 -24.32 -17.60
CA GLY A 378 -14.66 -23.31 -16.76
C GLY A 378 -13.74 -22.37 -17.56
N LEU A 379 -13.03 -22.86 -18.57
CA LEU A 379 -12.19 -22.02 -19.43
C LEU A 379 -13.01 -20.97 -20.21
N LEU A 380 -14.17 -21.37 -20.72
CA LEU A 380 -15.05 -20.45 -21.47
C LEU A 380 -15.67 -19.43 -20.54
N GLU A 381 -16.14 -19.87 -19.38
CA GLU A 381 -16.70 -18.99 -18.35
C GLU A 381 -15.66 -18.01 -17.82
N TYR A 382 -14.42 -18.44 -17.60
CA TYR A 382 -13.30 -17.58 -17.22
C TYR A 382 -13.10 -16.44 -18.24
N ILE A 383 -12.94 -16.77 -19.52
CA ILE A 383 -12.72 -15.78 -20.59
C ILE A 383 -13.91 -14.83 -20.73
N ALA A 384 -15.13 -15.37 -20.65
CA ALA A 384 -16.36 -14.59 -20.82
C ALA A 384 -16.59 -13.60 -19.66
N THR A 385 -16.36 -14.04 -18.43
CA THR A 385 -16.70 -13.27 -17.21
C THR A 385 -15.55 -12.41 -16.69
N ALA A 386 -14.33 -12.59 -17.19
CA ALA A 386 -13.19 -11.76 -16.82
C ALA A 386 -13.47 -10.26 -17.03
N ARG A 387 -12.97 -9.45 -16.09
CA ARG A 387 -13.17 -7.99 -16.03
C ARG A 387 -11.81 -7.26 -16.07
N PRO A 388 -11.14 -7.22 -17.24
CA PRO A 388 -9.90 -6.46 -17.34
C PRO A 388 -10.18 -4.96 -17.14
N LYS A 389 -9.29 -4.27 -16.43
CA LYS A 389 -9.38 -2.81 -16.23
C LYS A 389 -9.01 -2.03 -17.49
N GLU A 390 -8.13 -2.61 -18.30
CA GLU A 390 -7.60 -1.99 -19.51
C GLU A 390 -8.52 -2.22 -20.73
N LYS A 391 -8.51 -1.26 -21.65
CA LYS A 391 -9.17 -1.37 -22.97
C LYS A 391 -8.15 -1.13 -24.07
N ALA A 392 -8.11 -2.00 -25.07
CA ALA A 392 -7.22 -1.91 -26.21
C ALA A 392 -8.01 -1.75 -27.52
N ARG A 393 -7.42 -1.06 -28.49
CA ARG A 393 -7.95 -1.03 -29.87
C ARG A 393 -7.28 -2.13 -30.68
N CYS A 394 -8.06 -2.82 -31.50
CA CYS A 394 -7.57 -3.87 -32.39
C CYS A 394 -7.95 -3.54 -33.84
N VAL A 395 -7.05 -3.84 -34.78
CA VAL A 395 -7.35 -3.81 -36.22
C VAL A 395 -7.40 -5.23 -36.77
N ALA A 396 -8.31 -5.49 -37.70
CA ALA A 396 -8.51 -6.84 -38.25
C ALA A 396 -7.35 -7.31 -39.14
N ARG A 397 -6.55 -6.38 -39.68
CA ARG A 397 -5.41 -6.65 -40.55
C ARG A 397 -4.31 -5.64 -40.30
N ILE A 398 -3.07 -6.02 -40.61
CA ILE A 398 -1.93 -5.10 -40.71
C ILE A 398 -2.34 -3.99 -41.66
N GLY A 399 -2.23 -2.74 -41.21
CA GLY A 399 -2.71 -1.60 -41.97
C GLY A 399 -3.05 -0.41 -41.09
N TRP A 400 -3.64 0.60 -41.71
CA TRP A 400 -4.12 1.80 -41.04
C TRP A 400 -5.35 1.49 -40.19
N GLY A 401 -5.36 1.97 -38.96
CA GLY A 401 -6.56 2.14 -38.13
C GLY A 401 -6.53 3.54 -37.53
N GLY A 402 -7.48 4.39 -37.93
CA GLY A 402 -7.40 5.82 -37.62
C GLY A 402 -6.12 6.46 -38.17
N ASP A 403 -5.45 7.27 -37.35
CA ASP A 403 -4.21 8.00 -37.70
C ASP A 403 -2.93 7.18 -37.49
N ALA A 404 -3.06 5.88 -37.18
CA ALA A 404 -1.93 5.04 -36.85
C ALA A 404 -1.90 3.74 -37.66
N PHE A 405 -0.68 3.30 -37.95
CA PHE A 405 -0.40 2.11 -38.74
C PHE A 405 0.02 0.96 -37.83
N VAL A 406 -0.77 -0.11 -37.81
CA VAL A 406 -0.54 -1.27 -36.94
C VAL A 406 0.23 -2.34 -37.67
N LEU A 407 1.40 -2.69 -37.13
CA LEU A 407 2.21 -3.84 -37.50
C LEU A 407 2.02 -4.98 -36.47
N PRO A 408 2.42 -6.22 -36.80
CA PRO A 408 2.31 -7.36 -35.88
C PRO A 408 3.00 -7.18 -34.53
N SER A 409 4.03 -6.31 -34.45
CA SER A 409 4.85 -6.12 -33.27
C SER A 409 4.87 -4.69 -32.74
N ARG A 410 4.30 -3.71 -33.47
CA ARG A 410 4.27 -2.32 -33.04
C ARG A 410 3.20 -1.53 -33.76
N THR A 411 2.75 -0.46 -33.13
CA THR A 411 1.90 0.56 -33.75
C THR A 411 2.74 1.80 -34.00
N MET A 412 2.61 2.39 -35.19
CA MET A 412 3.28 3.64 -35.55
C MET A 412 2.24 4.77 -35.66
N GLY A 413 2.48 5.88 -34.97
CA GLY A 413 1.51 6.97 -34.84
C GLY A 413 0.65 6.82 -33.58
N ASP A 414 -0.18 7.83 -33.34
CA ASP A 414 -1.08 7.86 -32.19
C ASP A 414 -2.47 7.34 -32.59
N PHE A 415 -3.03 6.44 -31.78
CA PHE A 415 -4.32 5.78 -32.03
C PHE A 415 -5.49 6.52 -31.42
#